data_AF-A0A099NRE7-F1
#
_entry.id   AF-A0A099NRE7-F1
#
_cell.length_a   1.000
_cell.length_b   1.000
_cell.length_c   1.000
_cell.angle_alpha   90.00
_cell.angle_beta   90.00
_cell.angle_gamma   90.00
#
_symmetry.space_group_name_H-M   'P 1'
#
loop_
_entity.id
_entity.type
_entity.pdbx_description
1 polymer ?
#
loop_
_entity_poly.entity_id
_entity_poly.type
_entity_poly.pdbx_seq_one_letter_code
_entity_poly.pdbx_strand_id
1 'polypeptide(L)'
;MRAVRRNLKNVDNYPLLLFVQSVEVKENNNVLEEPYDGVDGIRKKIHEEFRDVVTNDQPTDLPPQRDLTHRLILIEPTKSTYRCQYKSSYSEKQELNKQVDELLKLAFIKSAPSSFNSFLLLVPEERW
;
A
#
# COMPACT_ATOMS: atom_id res chain seq x y z
N MET A 1 11.11 39.59 -26.37
CA MET A 1 9.73 39.21 -26.02
C MET A 1 9.53 37.74 -26.36
N ARG A 2 9.20 36.90 -25.38
CA ARG A 2 9.09 35.43 -25.52
C ARG A 2 7.61 35.07 -25.45
N ALA A 3 7.02 34.59 -26.55
CA ALA A 3 5.62 34.18 -26.58
C ALA A 3 5.50 32.73 -26.07
N VAL A 4 4.74 32.54 -24.99
CA VAL A 4 4.50 31.23 -24.37
C VAL A 4 3.13 30.74 -24.83
N ARG A 5 3.07 29.63 -25.57
CA ARG A 5 1.81 28.95 -25.88
C ARG A 5 1.60 27.79 -24.91
N ARG A 6 0.51 27.85 -24.13
CA ARG A 6 0.07 26.79 -23.23
C ARG A 6 -1.00 25.96 -23.94
N ASN A 7 -0.81 24.66 -24.07
CA ASN A 7 -1.86 23.76 -24.52
C ASN A 7 -2.19 22.78 -23.39
N LEU A 8 -3.47 22.71 -23.04
CA LEU A 8 -4.04 21.72 -22.12
C LEU A 8 -4.47 20.52 -22.95
N LYS A 9 -3.85 19.35 -22.75
CA LYS A 9 -4.43 18.10 -23.26
C LYS A 9 -5.32 17.54 -22.15
N ASN A 10 -6.63 17.58 -22.38
CA ASN A 10 -7.61 16.96 -21.52
C ASN A 10 -7.63 15.45 -21.81
N VAL A 11 -7.38 14.64 -20.80
CA VAL A 11 -7.60 13.20 -20.84
C VAL A 11 -8.38 12.87 -19.57
N ASP A 12 -9.63 12.47 -19.77
CA ASP A 12 -10.60 12.26 -18.71
C ASP A 12 -10.07 11.26 -17.66
N ASN A 13 -10.19 11.65 -16.39
CA ASN A 13 -9.97 10.88 -15.16
C ASN A 13 -8.55 10.37 -14.86
N TYR A 14 -7.74 11.20 -14.18
CA TYR A 14 -7.07 11.01 -12.87
C TYR A 14 -6.00 12.13 -12.70
N PRO A 15 -5.86 12.79 -11.53
CA PRO A 15 -5.07 14.01 -11.40
C PRO A 15 -3.58 13.72 -11.15
N LEU A 16 -2.82 13.41 -12.20
CA LEU A 16 -1.37 13.64 -12.21
C LEU A 16 -1.06 14.61 -13.34
N LEU A 17 -1.12 15.90 -13.01
CA LEU A 17 -0.75 17.00 -13.89
C LEU A 17 0.77 16.99 -14.10
N LEU A 18 1.24 16.23 -15.08
CA LEU A 18 2.60 16.33 -15.60
C LEU A 18 2.69 17.56 -16.52
N PHE A 19 3.20 18.66 -15.98
CA PHE A 19 3.54 19.84 -16.79
C PHE A 19 4.74 19.52 -17.69
N VAL A 20 4.48 19.16 -18.94
CA VAL A 20 5.52 19.06 -19.97
C VAL A 20 5.70 20.44 -20.59
N GLN A 21 6.73 21.16 -20.17
CA GLN A 21 7.14 22.42 -20.76
C GLN A 21 8.09 22.15 -21.94
N SER A 22 7.60 22.23 -23.17
CA SER A 22 8.48 22.20 -24.35
C SER A 22 9.22 23.54 -24.46
N VAL A 23 10.51 23.52 -24.16
CA VAL A 23 11.43 24.64 -24.41
C VAL A 23 12.13 24.38 -25.74
N GLU A 24 11.97 25.26 -26.71
CA GLU A 24 12.83 25.26 -27.90
C GLU A 24 14.26 25.61 -27.47
N VAL A 25 15.17 24.65 -27.64
CA VAL A 25 16.59 24.76 -27.29
C VAL A 25 17.28 25.60 -28.35
N LYS A 26 17.76 26.78 -27.96
CA LYS A 26 18.85 27.44 -28.69
C LYS A 26 20.15 26.88 -28.14
N GLU A 27 21.04 26.45 -29.04
CA GLU A 27 22.39 25.99 -28.74
C GLU A 27 23.17 27.10 -28.04
N ASN A 28 23.07 27.11 -26.72
CA ASN A 28 23.91 27.90 -25.86
C ASN A 28 24.78 26.89 -25.13
N ASN A 29 26.11 26.94 -25.33
CA ASN A 29 27.11 26.01 -24.79
C ASN A 29 27.30 26.09 -23.26
N ASN A 30 26.23 26.40 -22.52
CA ASN A 30 26.21 26.29 -21.08
C ASN A 30 25.48 25.00 -20.76
N VAL A 31 26.26 23.96 -20.46
CA VAL A 31 25.77 22.70 -19.89
C VAL A 31 24.92 23.05 -18.68
N LEU A 32 23.60 22.91 -18.81
CA LEU A 32 22.69 22.96 -17.68
C LEU A 32 22.94 21.65 -16.93
N GLU A 33 23.74 21.70 -15.86
CA GLU A 33 23.85 20.57 -14.94
C GLU A 33 22.43 20.30 -14.42
N GLU A 34 21.82 19.20 -14.87
CA GLU A 34 20.55 18.77 -14.31
C GLU A 34 20.79 18.52 -12.82
N PRO A 35 20.05 19.18 -11.90
CA PRO A 35 20.36 19.14 -10.48
C PRO A 35 20.15 17.77 -9.83
N TYR A 36 19.74 16.78 -10.62
CA TYR A 36 19.43 15.42 -10.21
C TYR A 36 19.93 14.45 -11.29
N ASP A 37 20.54 13.33 -10.86
CA ASP A 37 21.01 12.20 -11.68
C ASP A 37 19.82 11.42 -12.28
N GLY A 38 18.96 12.11 -13.03
CA GLY A 38 17.72 11.58 -13.59
C GLY A 38 16.72 11.05 -12.55
N VAL A 39 15.88 10.12 -12.99
CA VAL A 39 14.80 9.51 -12.18
C VAL A 39 15.35 8.71 -10.99
N ASP A 40 16.53 8.11 -11.15
CA ASP A 40 17.20 7.33 -10.11
C ASP A 40 17.75 8.21 -8.99
N GLY A 41 18.25 9.41 -9.31
CA GLY A 41 18.63 10.42 -8.32
C GLY A 41 17.44 10.85 -7.45
N ILE A 42 16.28 11.07 -8.06
CA ILE A 42 15.04 11.43 -7.36
C ILE A 42 14.59 10.27 -6.45
N ARG A 43 14.63 9.03 -6.94
CA ARG A 43 14.29 7.84 -6.15
C ARG A 43 15.18 7.74 -4.91
N LYS A 44 16.50 7.83 -5.05
CA LYS A 44 17.43 7.75 -3.91
C LYS A 44 17.11 8.82 -2.86
N LYS A 45 16.84 10.05 -3.28
CA LYS A 45 16.51 11.16 -2.39
C LYS A 45 15.24 10.90 -1.58
N ILE A 46 14.18 10.38 -2.21
CA ILE A 46 12.92 10.03 -1.53
C ILE A 46 13.12 8.86 -0.55
N HIS A 47 13.87 7.84 -0.95
CA HIS A 47 14.20 6.71 -0.07
C HIS A 47 15.03 7.15 1.15
N GLU A 48 15.89 8.16 0.99
CA GLU A 48 16.63 8.75 2.12
C GLU A 48 15.74 9.61 3.01
N GLU A 49 14.84 10.40 2.44
CA GLU A 49 13.92 11.27 3.17
C GLU A 49 12.91 10.48 4.02
N PHE A 50 12.39 9.37 3.49
CA PHE A 50 11.38 8.52 4.14
C PHE A 50 11.95 7.17 4.60
N ARG A 51 13.24 7.13 4.94
CA ARG A 51 13.92 5.90 5.38
C ARG A 51 13.28 5.28 6.63
N ASP A 52 12.67 6.11 7.48
CA ASP A 52 11.97 5.72 8.69
C ASP A 52 10.62 5.04 8.42
N VAL A 53 9.95 5.38 7.32
CA VAL A 53 8.64 4.80 6.93
C VAL A 53 8.78 3.65 5.94
N VAL A 54 9.74 3.75 5.01
CA VAL A 54 9.98 2.76 3.95
C VAL A 54 11.04 1.76 4.42
N THR A 55 10.66 0.94 5.39
CA THR A 55 11.47 -0.17 5.90
C THR A 55 11.05 -1.52 5.30
N ASN A 56 11.97 -2.48 5.30
CA ASN A 56 11.65 -3.87 4.94
C ASN A 56 10.85 -4.59 6.04
N ASP A 57 10.93 -4.08 7.26
CA ASP A 57 10.25 -4.65 8.42
C ASP A 57 8.81 -4.17 8.51
N GLN A 58 7.94 -5.06 8.99
CA GLN A 58 6.53 -4.77 9.20
C GLN A 58 6.35 -3.82 10.40
N PRO A 59 5.48 -2.79 10.31
CA PRO A 59 5.18 -1.93 11.46
C PRO A 59 4.56 -2.76 12.59
N THR A 60 5.10 -2.61 13.80
CA THR A 60 4.64 -3.33 15.00
C THR A 60 3.54 -2.59 15.76
N ASP A 61 3.50 -1.25 15.62
CA ASP A 61 2.55 -0.41 16.34
C ASP A 61 1.25 -0.20 15.55
N LEU A 62 0.14 -0.08 16.28
CA LEU A 62 -1.13 0.32 15.69
C LEU A 62 -1.01 1.72 15.07
N PRO A 63 -1.61 1.95 13.89
CA PRO A 63 -1.60 3.27 13.29
C PRO A 63 -2.30 4.27 14.23
N PRO A 64 -1.86 5.55 14.22
CA PRO A 64 -2.52 6.59 14.99
C PRO A 64 -3.99 6.69 14.60
N GLN A 65 -4.83 7.09 15.56
CA GLN A 65 -6.26 7.24 15.33
C GLN A 65 -6.51 8.25 14.20
N ARG A 66 -7.21 7.81 13.16
CA ARG A 66 -7.59 8.63 11.99
C ARG A 66 -9.03 9.10 12.11
N ASP A 67 -9.35 10.22 11.47
CA ASP A 67 -10.73 10.74 11.40
C ASP A 67 -11.69 9.81 10.64
N LEU A 68 -11.14 9.02 9.71
CA LEU A 68 -11.87 8.07 8.88
C LEU A 68 -11.50 6.64 9.29
N THR A 69 -12.50 5.88 9.77
CA THR A 69 -12.36 4.46 10.11
C THR A 69 -13.17 3.59 9.16
N HIS A 70 -12.62 2.44 8.77
CA HIS A 70 -13.36 1.43 7.99
C HIS A 70 -14.49 0.84 8.83
N ARG A 71 -15.74 1.27 8.58
CA ARG A 71 -16.93 0.73 9.23
C ARG A 71 -17.64 -0.25 8.30
N LEU A 72 -17.88 -1.46 8.78
CA LEU A 72 -18.76 -2.42 8.11
C LEU A 72 -20.22 -2.06 8.42
N ILE A 73 -20.99 -1.72 7.38
CA ILE A 73 -22.42 -1.43 7.49
C ILE A 73 -23.19 -2.68 7.08
N LEU A 74 -24.04 -3.19 7.98
CA LEU A 74 -24.91 -4.34 7.70
C LEU A 74 -26.18 -3.85 6.98
N ILE A 75 -26.60 -4.57 5.94
CA ILE A 75 -27.83 -4.30 5.19
C ILE A 75 -28.94 -5.19 5.77
N GLU A 76 -30.12 -4.67 6.08
CA GLU A 76 -31.22 -5.50 6.59
C GLU A 76 -31.95 -6.25 5.46
N PRO A 77 -32.38 -7.51 5.64
CA PRO A 77 -32.30 -8.35 6.85
C PRO A 77 -31.07 -9.29 6.87
N THR A 78 -29.89 -8.80 7.28
CA THR A 78 -28.69 -9.65 7.42
C THR A 78 -28.71 -10.42 8.74
N LYS A 79 -28.59 -11.74 8.66
CA LYS A 79 -28.35 -12.62 9.83
C LYS A 79 -26.86 -12.84 10.04
N SER A 80 -26.46 -13.05 11.29
CA SER A 80 -25.09 -13.45 11.59
C SER A 80 -24.76 -14.78 10.92
N THR A 81 -23.62 -14.85 10.24
CA THR A 81 -23.14 -16.07 9.61
C THR A 81 -22.16 -16.76 10.54
N TYR A 82 -22.48 -17.99 10.94
CA TYR A 82 -21.58 -18.84 11.71
C TYR A 82 -21.27 -20.11 10.92
N ARG A 83 -20.02 -20.28 10.50
CA ARG A 83 -19.54 -21.49 9.82
C ARG A 83 -18.48 -22.18 10.68
N CYS A 84 -18.55 -23.51 10.75
CA CYS A 84 -17.52 -24.31 11.41
C CYS A 84 -16.22 -24.27 10.60
N GLN A 85 -15.08 -24.37 11.29
CA GLN A 85 -13.77 -24.46 10.66
C GLN A 85 -13.62 -25.80 9.93
N TYR A 86 -12.88 -25.80 8.82
CA TYR A 86 -12.54 -27.04 8.14
C TYR A 86 -11.63 -27.91 9.01
N LYS A 87 -11.70 -29.23 8.79
CA LYS A 87 -10.80 -30.17 9.44
C LYS A 87 -9.45 -30.11 8.75
N SER A 88 -8.47 -29.53 9.43
CA SER A 88 -7.07 -29.52 8.98
C SER A 88 -6.29 -30.70 9.56
N SER A 89 -5.27 -31.14 8.83
CA SER A 89 -4.27 -32.11 9.26
C SER A 89 -3.41 -31.56 10.42
N TYR A 90 -2.59 -32.43 11.03
CA TYR A 90 -1.74 -32.02 12.15
C TYR A 90 -0.70 -30.98 11.73
N SER A 91 -0.04 -31.16 10.58
CA SER A 91 0.97 -30.23 10.06
C SER A 91 0.38 -28.86 9.73
N GLU A 92 -0.80 -28.83 9.09
CA GLU A 92 -1.49 -27.57 8.78
C GLU A 92 -1.88 -26.80 10.03
N LYS A 93 -2.35 -27.49 11.09
CA LYS A 93 -2.68 -26.84 12.36
C LYS A 93 -1.44 -26.24 13.04
N GLN A 94 -0.31 -26.93 12.95
CA GLN A 94 0.95 -26.44 13.52
C GLN A 94 1.40 -25.16 12.82
N GLU A 95 1.34 -25.12 11.49
CA GLU A 95 1.68 -23.92 10.72
C GLU A 95 0.66 -22.80 10.94
N LEU A 96 -0.64 -23.12 10.99
CA LEU A 96 -1.69 -22.15 11.31
C LEU A 96 -1.45 -21.48 12.67
N ASN A 97 -1.16 -22.27 13.71
CA ASN A 97 -0.88 -21.73 15.04
C ASN A 97 0.35 -20.82 15.04
N LYS A 98 1.41 -21.19 14.30
CA LYS A 98 2.60 -20.36 14.16
C LYS A 98 2.28 -19.00 13.54
N GLN A 99 1.54 -18.98 12.43
CA GLN A 99 1.14 -17.73 11.76
C GLN A 99 0.20 -16.88 12.63
N VAL A 100 -0.73 -17.52 13.33
CA VAL A 100 -1.62 -16.83 14.28
C VAL A 100 -0.82 -16.19 15.43
N ASP A 101 0.16 -16.89 15.98
CA ASP A 101 1.03 -16.35 17.03
C ASP A 101 1.87 -15.17 16.55
N GLU A 102 2.37 -15.21 15.31
CA GLU A 102 3.06 -14.09 14.68
C GLU A 102 2.13 -12.87 14.52
N LEU A 103 0.91 -13.07 14.01
CA LEU A 103 -0.08 -12.00 13.86
C LEU A 103 -0.54 -11.42 15.20
N LEU A 104 -0.62 -12.24 16.25
CA LEU A 104 -0.92 -11.78 17.61
C LEU A 104 0.21 -10.92 18.18
N LYS A 105 1.47 -11.31 17.95
CA LYS A 105 2.65 -10.50 18.37
C LYS A 105 2.69 -9.15 17.67
N LEU A 106 2.30 -9.11 16.40
CA LEU A 106 2.19 -7.88 15.60
C LEU A 106 0.94 -7.04 15.92
N ALA A 107 0.08 -7.51 16.84
CA ALA A 107 -1.19 -6.87 17.20
C ALA A 107 -2.16 -6.65 16.01
N PHE A 108 -1.99 -7.40 14.91
CA PHE A 108 -2.90 -7.35 13.74
C PHE A 108 -4.23 -8.01 14.02
N ILE A 109 -4.23 -9.06 14.84
CA ILE A 109 -5.42 -9.76 15.29
C ILE A 109 -5.52 -9.72 16.81
N LYS A 110 -6.75 -9.87 17.32
CA LYS A 110 -7.02 -10.00 18.75
C LYS A 110 -8.11 -11.04 18.97
N SER A 111 -8.06 -11.71 20.13
CA SER A 111 -9.16 -12.56 20.55
C SER A 111 -10.43 -11.72 20.75
N ALA A 112 -11.55 -12.17 20.19
CA ALA A 112 -12.83 -11.48 20.27
C ALA A 112 -14.00 -12.48 20.33
N PRO A 113 -14.99 -12.28 21.22
CA PRO A 113 -16.22 -13.06 21.21
C PRO A 113 -17.17 -12.54 20.13
N SER A 114 -16.96 -12.96 18.88
CA SER A 114 -17.79 -12.58 17.73
C SER A 114 -18.95 -13.56 17.52
N SER A 115 -20.14 -13.04 17.20
CA SER A 115 -21.26 -13.87 16.71
C SER A 115 -21.04 -14.37 15.28
N PHE A 116 -20.21 -13.68 14.51
CA PHE A 116 -19.83 -14.06 13.15
C PHE A 116 -18.61 -14.99 13.17
N ASN A 117 -18.64 -16.04 12.35
CA ASN A 117 -17.54 -16.98 12.16
C ASN A 117 -17.43 -17.42 10.70
N SER A 118 -16.22 -17.37 10.16
CA SER A 118 -15.86 -17.78 8.80
C SER A 118 -14.74 -18.82 8.86
N PHE A 119 -14.75 -19.78 7.94
CA PHE A 119 -13.70 -20.79 7.87
C PHE A 119 -12.38 -20.20 7.36
N LEU A 120 -11.27 -20.82 7.75
CA LEU A 120 -9.91 -20.50 7.31
C LEU A 120 -9.37 -21.62 6.41
N LEU A 121 -8.54 -21.24 5.43
CA LEU A 121 -7.82 -22.15 4.53
C LEU A 121 -6.36 -21.70 4.48
N LEU A 122 -5.44 -22.63 4.77
CA LEU A 122 -4.01 -22.41 4.62
C LEU A 122 -3.66 -22.51 3.13
N VAL A 123 -2.98 -21.50 2.59
CA VAL A 123 -2.53 -21.50 1.20
C VAL A 123 -1.02 -21.71 1.20
N PRO A 124 -0.50 -22.75 0.52
CA PRO A 124 0.93 -22.92 0.38
C PRO A 124 1.50 -21.81 -0.49
N GLU A 125 2.64 -21.25 -0.08
CA GLU A 125 3.36 -20.30 -0.92
C GLU A 125 4.06 -21.06 -2.05
N GLU A 126 3.76 -20.69 -3.29
CA GLU A 126 4.55 -21.19 -4.42
C GLU A 126 5.85 -20.41 -4.51
N ARG A 127 6.97 -21.12 -4.40
CA ARG A 127 8.30 -20.54 -4.61
C ARG A 127 8.54 -20.43 -6.11
N TRP A 128 8.40 -19.23 -6.66
CA TRP A 128 8.70 -18.92 -8.07
C TRP A 128 10.15 -18.45 -8.21
#